data_AF-A0A7Z9TWL0-F1
#
_entry.id   AF-A0A7Z9TWL0-F1
#
_cell.length_a   1.000
_cell.length_b   1.000
_cell.length_c   1.000
_cell.angle_alpha   90.00
_cell.angle_beta   90.00
_cell.angle_gamma   90.00
#
_symmetry.space_group_name_H-M   'P 1'
#
loop_
_entity.id
_entity.type
_entity.pdbx_description
1 polymer ?
#
loop_
_entity_poly.entity_id
_entity_poly.type
_entity_poly.pdbx_seq_one_letter_code
_entity_poly.pdbx_strand_id
1 'polypeptide(L)'
;MQQVKQEILRLGVVNFLNASPLIDGIDSVKGINLIHKVPSELVGCLERDEVDLALVSSIDYQISKKEFAILPVGVLSSEGETLTVRLCSRIPFEKITEVHCDIDS
;
A
#
# COMPACT_ATOMS: atom_id res chain seq x y z
N MET A 1 -22.79 25.94 -21.04
CA MET A 1 -22.67 24.59 -20.47
C MET A 1 -21.23 24.42 -20.03
N GLN A 2 -20.94 24.44 -18.72
CA GLN A 2 -19.59 24.17 -18.22
C GLN A 2 -19.28 22.70 -18.46
N GLN A 3 -18.19 22.45 -19.19
CA GLN A 3 -17.66 21.14 -19.46
C GLN A 3 -17.16 20.58 -18.13
N VAL A 4 -17.86 19.61 -17.54
CA VAL A 4 -17.38 18.88 -16.36
C VAL A 4 -16.13 18.15 -16.83
N LYS A 5 -14.95 18.66 -16.42
CA LYS A 5 -13.68 17.98 -16.62
C LYS A 5 -13.82 16.65 -15.87
N GLN A 6 -13.81 15.51 -16.58
CA GLN A 6 -13.74 14.23 -15.89
C GLN A 6 -12.40 14.20 -15.16
N GLU A 7 -12.43 14.39 -13.84
CA GLU A 7 -11.25 14.25 -13.01
C GLU A 7 -10.87 12.77 -13.01
N ILE A 8 -9.64 12.50 -13.43
CA ILE A 8 -9.06 11.17 -13.40
C ILE A 8 -8.66 10.90 -11.95
N LEU A 9 -9.25 9.88 -11.34
CA LEU A 9 -8.88 9.40 -10.01
C LEU A 9 -7.52 8.71 -10.06
N ARG A 10 -6.57 9.16 -9.25
CA ARG A 10 -5.22 8.62 -9.15
C ARG A 10 -5.14 7.65 -7.97
N LEU A 11 -4.95 6.37 -8.27
CA LEU A 11 -4.88 5.30 -7.26
C LEU A 11 -3.43 4.83 -7.10
N GLY A 12 -2.83 5.11 -5.95
CA GLY A 12 -1.53 4.62 -5.54
C GLY A 12 -1.54 3.14 -5.20
N VAL A 13 -0.78 2.33 -5.92
CA VAL A 13 -0.75 0.86 -5.74
C VAL A 13 0.69 0.35 -5.61
N VAL A 14 0.83 -0.82 -4.97
CA VAL A 14 2.08 -1.57 -4.91
C VAL A 14 2.11 -2.66 -5.98
N ASN A 15 3.30 -3.03 -6.45
CA ASN A 15 3.48 -4.13 -7.40
C ASN A 15 3.94 -5.42 -6.70
N PHE A 16 3.14 -5.87 -5.74
CA PHE A 16 3.39 -7.12 -5.01
C PHE A 16 2.35 -8.17 -5.34
N LEU A 17 2.76 -9.44 -5.28
CA LEU A 17 1.91 -10.57 -5.64
C LEU A 17 0.61 -10.63 -4.81
N ASN A 18 0.67 -10.25 -3.53
CA ASN A 18 -0.49 -10.21 -2.65
C ASN A 18 -1.48 -9.08 -3.01
N ALA A 19 -1.03 -8.02 -3.69
CA ALA A 19 -1.85 -6.92 -4.14
C ALA A 19 -2.39 -7.12 -5.57
N SER A 20 -1.77 -7.98 -6.39
CA SER A 20 -2.17 -8.20 -7.78
C SER A 20 -3.66 -8.50 -7.95
N PRO A 21 -4.29 -9.42 -7.17
CA PRO A 21 -5.72 -9.70 -7.31
C PRO A 21 -6.63 -8.51 -6.99
N LEU A 22 -6.15 -7.55 -6.20
CA LEU A 22 -6.91 -6.35 -5.82
C LEU A 22 -6.87 -5.29 -6.93
N ILE A 23 -5.77 -5.20 -7.68
CA ILE A 23 -5.54 -4.13 -8.66
C ILE A 23 -5.77 -4.59 -10.11
N ASP A 24 -5.81 -5.90 -10.35
CA ASP A 24 -6.02 -6.46 -11.69
C ASP A 24 -7.33 -5.96 -12.31
N GLY A 25 -7.22 -5.48 -13.56
CA GLY A 25 -8.34 -4.93 -14.32
C GLY A 25 -8.85 -3.55 -13.88
N ILE A 26 -8.33 -2.94 -12.79
CA ILE A 26 -8.76 -1.59 -12.36
C ILE A 26 -8.37 -0.53 -13.40
N ASP A 27 -7.24 -0.67 -14.06
CA ASP A 27 -6.76 0.22 -15.13
C ASP A 27 -7.70 0.27 -16.35
N SER A 28 -8.53 -0.76 -16.56
CA SER A 28 -9.55 -0.79 -17.60
C SER A 28 -10.78 0.10 -17.30
N VAL A 29 -10.94 0.53 -16.04
CA VAL A 29 -12.05 1.39 -15.61
C VAL A 29 -11.79 2.82 -16.05
N LYS A 30 -12.71 3.40 -16.84
CA LYS A 30 -12.59 4.78 -17.31
C LYS A 30 -12.53 5.76 -16.15
N GLY A 31 -11.57 6.68 -16.20
CA GLY A 31 -11.39 7.71 -15.19
C GLY A 31 -10.55 7.28 -13.99
N ILE A 32 -9.89 6.12 -14.03
CA ILE A 32 -8.91 5.70 -13.03
C ILE A 32 -7.52 5.67 -13.68
N ASN A 33 -6.51 6.13 -12.95
CA ASN A 33 -5.10 6.01 -13.29
C ASN A 33 -4.34 5.35 -12.13
N LEU A 34 -3.70 4.22 -12.40
CA LEU A 34 -2.88 3.52 -11.41
C LEU A 34 -1.49 4.16 -11.34
N ILE A 35 -1.05 4.49 -10.14
CA ILE A 35 0.29 5.03 -9.87
C ILE A 35 1.04 4.01 -9.01
N HIS A 36 1.98 3.31 -9.65
CA HIS A 36 2.77 2.29 -8.97
C HIS A 36 3.90 2.92 -8.15
N LYS A 37 3.99 2.55 -6.87
CA LYS A 37 5.04 2.96 -5.93
C LYS A 37 5.43 1.81 -5.02
N VAL A 38 6.57 1.95 -4.34
CA VAL A 38 6.90 1.09 -3.19
C VAL A 38 6.01 1.45 -2.00
N PRO A 39 5.73 0.53 -1.06
CA PRO A 39 4.81 0.77 0.04
C PRO A 39 5.16 2.01 0.88
N SER A 40 6.44 2.19 1.19
CA SER A 40 6.94 3.30 2.02
C SER A 40 6.69 4.69 1.43
N GLU A 41 6.47 4.79 0.11
CA GLU A 41 6.22 6.06 -0.57
C GLU A 41 4.73 6.44 -0.62
N LEU A 42 3.81 5.48 -0.45
CA LEU A 42 2.39 5.68 -0.75
C LEU A 42 1.71 6.68 0.18
N VAL A 43 2.03 6.67 1.48
CA VAL A 43 1.52 7.68 2.42
C VAL A 43 2.04 9.07 2.06
N GLY A 44 3.31 9.18 1.66
CA GLY A 44 3.90 10.44 1.21
C GLY A 44 3.24 10.95 -0.07
N CYS A 45 2.88 10.07 -1.00
CA CYS A 45 2.12 10.43 -2.19
C CYS A 45 0.74 11.01 -1.84
N LEU A 46 0.03 10.45 -0.86
CA LEU A 46 -1.22 11.04 -0.37
C LEU A 46 -0.96 12.40 0.30
N GLU A 47 0.08 12.50 1.12
CA GLU A 47 0.42 13.74 1.81
C GLU A 47 0.84 14.87 0.86
N ARG A 48 1.37 14.55 -0.32
CA ARG A 48 1.73 15.52 -1.37
C ARG A 48 0.64 15.70 -2.43
N ASP A 49 -0.53 15.10 -2.23
CA ASP A 49 -1.65 15.14 -3.19
C ASP A 49 -1.23 14.63 -4.59
N GLU A 50 -0.29 13.67 -4.66
CA GLU A 50 0.17 13.01 -5.89
C GLU A 50 -0.79 11.89 -6.32
N VAL A 51 -1.48 11.29 -5.35
CA VAL A 51 -2.55 10.28 -5.51
C VAL A 51 -3.76 10.70 -4.68
N ASP A 52 -4.95 10.29 -5.10
CA ASP A 52 -6.21 10.61 -4.42
C ASP A 52 -6.62 9.49 -3.44
N LEU A 53 -6.14 8.28 -3.70
CA LEU A 53 -6.39 7.08 -2.92
C LEU A 53 -5.15 6.18 -2.99
N ALA A 54 -4.83 5.41 -1.95
CA ALA A 54 -3.66 4.53 -1.99
C ALA A 54 -3.78 3.29 -1.10
N LEU A 55 -3.04 2.23 -1.46
CA LEU A 55 -2.82 1.04 -0.65
C LEU A 55 -1.76 1.30 0.42
N VAL A 56 -2.15 1.96 1.51
CA VAL A 56 -1.23 2.38 2.59
C VAL A 56 -1.10 1.31 3.67
N SER A 57 0.10 1.18 4.26
CA SER A 57 0.30 0.31 5.42
C SER A 57 -0.46 0.83 6.64
N SER A 58 -0.88 -0.07 7.54
CA SER A 58 -1.60 0.33 8.75
C SER A 58 -0.76 1.22 9.67
N ILE A 59 0.56 1.04 9.69
CA ILE A 59 1.45 1.87 10.51
C ILE A 59 1.63 3.27 9.92
N ASP A 60 1.78 3.40 8.60
CA ASP A 60 1.90 4.71 7.94
C ASP A 60 0.63 5.55 8.13
N TYR A 61 -0.54 4.91 8.06
CA TYR A 61 -1.81 5.54 8.40
C TYR A 61 -1.82 6.09 9.84
N GLN A 62 -1.35 5.30 10.81
CA GLN A 62 -1.35 5.70 12.22
C GLN A 62 -0.38 6.83 12.55
N ILE A 63 0.76 6.90 11.87
CA ILE A 63 1.81 7.90 12.16
C ILE A 63 1.72 9.15 11.28
N SER A 64 0.87 9.14 10.23
CA SER A 64 0.69 10.31 9.37
C SER A 64 0.17 11.50 10.18
N LYS A 65 0.65 12.70 9.81
CA LYS A 65 0.22 13.96 10.41
C LYS A 65 -1.03 14.53 9.75
N LYS A 66 -1.43 14.01 8.58
CA LYS A 66 -2.65 14.40 7.89
C LYS A 66 -3.78 13.44 8.28
N GLU A 67 -5.00 13.96 8.31
CA GLU A 67 -6.18 13.15 8.52
C GLU A 67 -6.56 12.44 7.23
N PHE A 68 -6.57 11.11 7.26
CA PHE A 68 -7.06 10.26 6.19
C PHE A 68 -8.22 9.38 6.68
N ALA A 69 -9.04 8.94 5.73
CA ALA A 69 -10.10 7.97 5.99
C ALA A 69 -9.73 6.62 5.36
N ILE A 70 -10.01 5.53 6.08
CA ILE A 70 -9.93 4.18 5.53
C ILE A 70 -11.24 3.88 4.80
N LEU A 71 -11.14 3.45 3.54
CA LEU A 71 -12.32 3.00 2.81
C LEU A 71 -12.79 1.65 3.37
N PRO A 72 -14.11 1.45 3.57
CA PRO A 72 -14.67 0.20 4.07
C PRO A 72 -14.75 -0.85 2.95
N VAL A 73 -13.61 -1.17 2.34
CA VAL A 73 -13.44 -2.13 1.25
C VAL A 73 -12.48 -3.24 1.66
N GLY A 74 -12.18 -4.16 0.74
CA GLY A 74 -11.20 -5.23 0.98
C GLY A 74 -9.83 -4.67 1.40
N VAL A 75 -9.23 -5.30 2.40
CA VAL A 75 -7.90 -4.96 2.93
C VAL A 75 -6.89 -6.05 2.57
N LEU A 76 -5.61 -5.70 2.53
CA LEU A 76 -4.53 -6.67 2.50
C LEU A 76 -4.28 -7.16 3.93
N SER A 77 -4.85 -8.31 4.29
CA SER A 77 -4.70 -8.93 5.60
C SER A 77 -4.62 -10.45 5.51
N SER A 78 -4.22 -11.07 6.62
CA SER A 78 -4.27 -12.53 6.80
C SER A 78 -4.92 -12.87 8.14
N GLU A 79 -5.60 -14.01 8.19
CA GLU A 79 -5.96 -14.67 9.44
C GLU A 79 -4.91 -15.76 9.71
N GLY A 80 -3.99 -15.49 10.64
CA GLY A 80 -2.81 -16.33 10.85
C GLY A 80 -1.62 -15.90 9.99
N GLU A 81 -0.87 -16.86 9.44
CA GLU A 81 0.39 -16.61 8.74
C GLU A 81 0.21 -15.85 7.42
N THR A 82 1.05 -14.82 7.17
CA THR A 82 1.06 -14.09 5.89
C THR A 82 1.89 -14.78 4.82
N LEU A 83 2.84 -15.63 5.24
CA LEU A 83 3.89 -16.27 4.43
C LEU A 83 4.87 -15.31 3.72
N THR A 84 4.57 -14.00 3.67
CA THR A 84 5.36 -12.98 2.99
C THR A 84 6.23 -12.13 3.92
N VAL A 85 6.01 -12.21 5.24
CA VAL A 85 6.83 -11.53 6.26
C VAL A 85 7.42 -12.59 7.17
N ARG A 86 8.76 -12.71 7.21
CA ARG A 86 9.44 -13.82 7.86
C ARG A 86 10.67 -13.37 8.62
N LEU A 87 10.85 -13.90 9.84
CA LEU A 87 12.11 -13.86 10.56
C LEU A 87 12.77 -15.24 10.48
N CYS A 88 13.92 -15.32 9.82
CA CYS A 88 14.70 -16.54 9.70
C CYS A 88 15.89 -16.50 10.65
N SER A 89 16.13 -17.57 11.41
CA SER A 89 17.26 -17.63 12.34
C SER A 89 17.92 -18.99 12.36
N ARG A 90 19.25 -18.99 12.58
CA ARG A 90 20.06 -20.19 12.83
C ARG A 90 20.19 -20.50 14.33
N ILE A 91 19.73 -19.60 15.19
CA ILE A 91 19.75 -19.72 16.65
C ILE A 91 18.32 -19.54 17.20
N PRO A 92 18.03 -20.02 18.42
CA PRO A 92 16.75 -19.71 19.08
C PRO A 92 16.48 -18.21 19.12
N PHE A 93 15.23 -17.81 18.90
CA PHE A 93 14.86 -16.40 18.74
C PHE A 93 15.18 -15.54 19.98
N GLU A 94 15.08 -16.12 21.17
CA GLU A 94 15.43 -15.47 22.44
C GLU A 94 16.92 -15.13 22.59
N LYS A 95 17.78 -15.64 21.70
CA LYS A 95 19.22 -15.33 21.67
C LYS A 95 19.60 -14.32 20.59
N ILE A 96 18.65 -13.84 19.80
CA ILE A 96 18.88 -12.85 18.75
C ILE A 96 19.11 -11.48 19.39
N THR A 97 20.25 -10.85 19.10
CA THR A 97 20.58 -9.48 19.53
C THR A 97 20.62 -8.49 18.37
N GLU A 98 20.61 -8.98 17.13
CA GLU A 98 20.70 -8.18 15.91
C GLU A 98 19.88 -8.85 14.80
N VAL A 99 19.16 -8.05 14.02
CA VAL A 99 18.38 -8.50 12.85
C VAL A 99 18.82 -7.69 11.65
N HIS A 100 19.18 -8.37 10.56
CA HIS A 100 19.42 -7.73 9.27
C HIS A 100 18.13 -7.80 8.46
N CYS A 101 17.61 -6.63 8.08
CA CYS A 101 16.41 -6.51 7.28
C CYS A 101 16.77 -6.32 5.81
N ASP A 102 16.09 -7.04 4.93
CA ASP A 102 16.00 -6.68 3.52
C ASP A 102 14.82 -5.72 3.36
N ILE A 103 15.11 -4.47 3.01
CA ILE A 103 14.13 -3.38 2.93
C ILE A 103 13.58 -3.18 1.52
N ASP A 104 14.14 -3.88 0.52
CA ASP A 104 13.78 -3.76 -0.90
C ASP A 104 12.91 -4.93 -1.40
N SER A 105 12.60 -5.90 -0.52
CA SER A 105 11.72 -7.05 -0.79
C SER A 105 10.22 -6.71 -0.71
#